data_AF-A0A1H1AL59-F1
#
_entry.id   AF-A0A1H1AL59-F1
#
_cell.length_a   1.000
_cell.length_b   1.000
_cell.length_c   1.000
_cell.angle_alpha   90.00
_cell.angle_beta   90.00
_cell.angle_gamma   90.00
#
_symmetry.space_group_name_H-M   'P 1'
#
loop_
_entity.id
_entity.type
_entity.pdbx_description
1 polymer ?
#
loop_
_entity_poly.entity_id
_entity_poly.type
_entity_poly.pdbx_seq_one_letter_code
_entity_poly.pdbx_strand_id
1 'polypeptide(L)'
;MNQEQMIRQKIAFIFPSYASPIKKQNAIDETEKIFRTLAGKLAEQKKGWLTVNGFSNRKTDFTTEPPVLVSKEGEIFPLWKMVLDVEMDWLKKNIKTVSVLDYGALGDGRTDCTLAFKKAVSSGYRRVIVPPGNYVVKGIRLPSHTELIGSGPNQTVLTLHKKAPKKTRLITNQHHVKGNHHIRIEGMTLDWNSARLSSTEKTASGGTYSSGITLAQVKYGIVRNVNVIDPGLHGIDVTSPMYNYFGDGLRAKGGSQFVWLDGIETSGFGDDGITTHHSDHIFISNSYAHHPSGRAHKKGYSNSNGIEIDDGSQHVTLANNFTAFCFGGIEIKAHQTSSAASDVQIIGHYSRQDNRSYNFRHIGHHQGEDEYSVSAFGIRATFLAADCPQKTDLYAASTPRALVVSAYQKVAINHFFALTKIDESSDKIALSIQYRAGEVAVRHIELKNYERSIKPIRIGKETGRVQIDQLE
;
A
#
# COMPACT_ATOMS: atom_id res chain seq x y z
N MET A 1 -12.72 17.01 12.23
CA MET A 1 -12.60 15.56 12.48
C MET A 1 -11.26 15.12 11.94
N ASN A 2 -10.43 14.41 12.71
CA ASN A 2 -9.15 13.91 12.18
C ASN A 2 -9.42 12.76 11.17
N GLN A 3 -8.50 12.51 10.23
CA GLN A 3 -8.68 11.56 9.11
C GLN A 3 -9.08 10.17 9.60
N GLU A 4 -8.39 9.65 10.62
CA GLU A 4 -8.67 8.37 11.25
C GLU A 4 -10.13 8.23 11.71
N GLN A 5 -10.64 9.20 12.47
CA GLN A 5 -12.00 9.15 13.00
C GLN A 5 -13.03 9.13 11.87
N MET A 6 -12.80 9.92 10.80
CA MET A 6 -13.66 9.91 9.62
C MET A 6 -13.69 8.53 8.97
N ILE A 7 -12.53 7.89 8.77
CA ILE A 7 -12.47 6.57 8.12
C ILE A 7 -13.16 5.52 8.99
N ARG A 8 -12.87 5.50 10.30
CA ARG A 8 -13.52 4.58 11.26
C ARG A 8 -15.03 4.75 11.29
N GLN A 9 -15.54 5.98 11.25
CA GLN A 9 -16.98 6.23 11.19
C GLN A 9 -17.62 5.70 9.90
N LYS A 10 -16.96 5.86 8.75
CA LYS A 10 -17.44 5.28 7.48
C LYS A 10 -17.54 3.76 7.54
N ILE A 11 -16.51 3.10 8.09
CA ILE A 11 -16.50 1.64 8.23
C ILE A 11 -17.55 1.19 9.25
N ALA A 12 -17.62 1.83 10.41
CA ALA A 12 -18.58 1.49 11.47
C ALA A 12 -20.04 1.75 11.10
N PHE A 13 -20.30 2.72 10.21
CA PHE A 13 -21.62 2.96 9.68
C PHE A 13 -22.12 1.76 8.85
N ILE A 14 -21.25 1.12 8.08
CA ILE A 14 -21.56 -0.07 7.29
C ILE A 14 -21.55 -1.33 8.17
N PHE A 15 -20.56 -1.42 9.07
CA PHE A 15 -20.35 -2.56 9.94
C PHE A 15 -20.45 -2.11 11.41
N PRO A 16 -21.65 -2.07 12.03
CA PRO A 16 -21.80 -1.63 13.41
C PRO A 16 -20.94 -2.40 14.42
N SER A 17 -20.64 -3.67 14.14
CA SER A 17 -19.72 -4.49 14.96
C SER A 17 -18.29 -3.94 14.99
N TYR A 18 -17.87 -3.18 13.97
CA TYR A 18 -16.55 -2.56 13.90
C TYR A 18 -16.30 -1.53 15.00
N ALA A 19 -17.36 -0.87 15.49
CA ALA A 19 -17.26 0.13 16.55
C ALA A 19 -16.92 -0.49 17.93
N SER A 20 -17.15 -1.79 18.11
CA SER A 20 -16.88 -2.49 19.37
C SER A 20 -15.53 -3.22 19.29
N PRO A 21 -14.55 -2.92 20.17
CA PRO A 21 -13.26 -3.61 20.18
C PRO A 21 -13.38 -5.13 20.28
N ILE A 22 -14.28 -5.62 21.14
CA ILE A 22 -14.52 -7.06 21.34
C ILE A 22 -15.12 -7.69 20.08
N LYS A 23 -16.18 -7.10 19.50
CA LYS A 23 -16.79 -7.66 18.29
C LYS A 23 -15.84 -7.59 17.09
N LYS A 24 -15.02 -6.54 17.01
CA LYS A 24 -13.96 -6.41 16.01
C LYS A 24 -12.92 -7.53 16.15
N GLN A 25 -12.41 -7.80 17.35
CA GLN A 25 -11.49 -8.92 17.59
C GLN A 25 -12.14 -10.26 17.23
N ASN A 26 -13.38 -10.51 17.66
CA ASN A 26 -14.09 -11.75 17.35
C ASN A 26 -14.23 -11.99 15.84
N ALA A 27 -14.51 -10.95 15.06
CA ALA A 27 -14.61 -11.05 13.61
C ALA A 27 -13.24 -11.34 12.95
N ILE A 28 -12.15 -10.77 13.48
CA ILE A 28 -10.78 -11.08 13.05
C ILE A 28 -10.45 -12.55 13.35
N ASP A 29 -10.77 -13.02 14.55
CA ASP A 29 -10.54 -14.41 14.97
C ASP A 29 -11.37 -15.39 14.14
N GLU A 30 -12.59 -15.02 13.75
CA GLU A 30 -13.42 -15.79 12.83
C GLU A 30 -12.80 -15.88 11.43
N THR A 31 -12.34 -14.76 10.87
CA THR A 31 -11.61 -14.74 9.59
C THR A 31 -10.38 -15.66 9.66
N GLU A 32 -9.64 -15.63 10.76
CA GLU A 32 -8.48 -16.48 10.97
C GLU A 32 -8.88 -17.97 11.06
N LYS A 33 -9.98 -18.30 11.73
CA LYS A 33 -10.52 -19.67 11.74
C LYS A 33 -10.87 -20.14 10.34
N ILE A 34 -11.59 -19.32 9.56
CA ILE A 34 -11.91 -19.63 8.14
C ILE A 34 -10.61 -19.85 7.37
N PHE A 35 -9.65 -18.93 7.47
CA PHE A 35 -8.36 -19.02 6.79
C PHE A 35 -7.60 -20.31 7.09
N ARG A 36 -7.66 -20.81 8.33
CA ARG A 36 -7.01 -22.07 8.73
C ARG A 36 -7.69 -23.32 8.16
N THR A 37 -8.97 -23.25 7.78
CA THR A 37 -9.66 -24.36 7.09
C THR A 37 -9.33 -24.45 5.59
N LEU A 38 -8.75 -23.39 5.03
CA LEU A 38 -8.32 -23.33 3.64
C LEU A 38 -6.93 -23.98 3.56
N ALA A 39 -6.82 -25.03 2.76
CA ALA A 39 -5.54 -25.72 2.60
C ALA A 39 -4.55 -24.77 1.89
N GLY A 40 -4.99 -24.24 0.75
CA GLY A 40 -4.15 -23.55 -0.23
C GLY A 40 -3.11 -24.50 -0.83
N LYS A 41 -2.92 -24.49 -2.15
CA LYS A 41 -1.84 -25.26 -2.78
C LYS A 41 -1.16 -24.43 -3.84
N LEU A 42 0.07 -24.01 -3.56
CA LEU A 42 0.92 -23.37 -4.56
C LEU A 42 1.46 -24.43 -5.52
N ALA A 43 1.75 -23.99 -6.75
CA ALA A 43 2.51 -24.83 -7.67
C ALA A 43 3.94 -25.05 -7.14
N GLU A 44 4.55 -26.16 -7.53
CA GLU A 44 5.95 -26.41 -7.19
C GLU A 44 6.86 -25.53 -8.03
N GLN A 45 7.83 -24.87 -7.39
CA GLN A 45 8.87 -24.16 -8.10
C GLN A 45 9.70 -25.18 -8.89
N LYS A 46 9.63 -25.14 -10.23
CA LYS A 46 10.46 -25.97 -11.10
C LYS A 46 11.93 -25.78 -10.71
N LYS A 47 12.66 -26.87 -10.53
CA LYS A 47 14.13 -26.86 -10.32
C LYS A 47 14.83 -26.51 -11.64
N GLY A 48 14.60 -25.31 -12.16
CA GLY A 48 15.35 -24.77 -13.28
C GLY A 48 16.73 -24.30 -12.84
N TRP A 49 17.64 -24.18 -13.79
CA TRP A 49 18.96 -23.54 -13.67
C TRP A 49 18.84 -22.00 -13.47
N LEU A 50 17.75 -21.54 -12.84
CA LEU A 50 17.52 -20.16 -12.43
C LEU A 50 18.58 -19.84 -11.38
N THR A 51 19.61 -19.18 -11.87
CA THR A 51 20.72 -18.64 -11.11
C THR A 51 20.18 -17.75 -10.01
N VAL A 52 20.20 -18.23 -8.76
CA VAL A 52 20.29 -17.35 -7.60
C VAL A 52 21.50 -16.46 -7.87
N ASN A 53 21.25 -15.23 -8.31
CA ASN A 53 22.31 -14.29 -8.64
C ASN A 53 22.64 -13.46 -7.40
N GLY A 54 23.62 -12.56 -7.52
CA GLY A 54 24.00 -11.68 -6.41
C GLY A 54 22.85 -10.87 -5.81
N PHE A 55 21.74 -10.67 -6.53
CA PHE A 55 20.70 -9.68 -6.24
C PHE A 55 19.33 -10.25 -5.82
N SER A 56 19.13 -11.57 -5.91
CA SER A 56 17.85 -12.21 -5.57
C SER A 56 18.04 -13.46 -4.72
N ASN A 57 17.01 -13.81 -3.95
CA ASN A 57 16.88 -15.05 -3.20
C ASN A 57 15.69 -15.84 -3.73
N ARG A 58 15.70 -17.17 -3.55
CA ARG A 58 14.47 -17.95 -3.70
C ARG A 58 13.46 -17.52 -2.65
N LYS A 59 12.21 -17.33 -3.05
CA LYS A 59 11.08 -17.16 -2.15
C LYS A 59 10.57 -18.54 -1.76
N THR A 60 10.93 -18.97 -0.55
CA THR A 60 10.55 -20.29 -0.01
C THR A 60 9.74 -20.18 1.28
N ASP A 61 9.64 -18.97 1.82
CA ASP A 61 8.96 -18.61 3.05
C ASP A 61 7.52 -18.18 2.73
N PHE A 62 6.60 -19.15 2.70
CA PHE A 62 5.15 -18.91 2.64
C PHE A 62 4.51 -19.02 4.02
N THR A 63 5.17 -18.41 5.02
CA THR A 63 4.67 -18.31 6.38
C THR A 63 3.52 -17.30 6.43
N THR A 64 2.69 -17.43 7.46
CA THR A 64 1.59 -16.50 7.73
C THR A 64 1.75 -15.94 9.13
N GLU A 65 1.78 -14.62 9.26
CA GLU A 65 1.84 -13.95 10.56
C GLU A 65 0.59 -14.26 11.39
N PRO A 66 0.69 -14.20 12.73
CA PRO A 66 -0.47 -14.22 13.61
C PRO A 66 -1.51 -13.17 13.20
N PRO A 67 -2.82 -13.41 13.48
CA PRO A 67 -3.83 -12.38 13.28
C PRO A 67 -3.48 -11.12 14.09
N VAL A 68 -3.84 -9.95 13.56
CA VAL A 68 -3.68 -8.69 14.29
C VAL A 68 -4.49 -8.67 15.58
N LEU A 69 -4.06 -7.82 16.52
CA LEU A 69 -4.73 -7.61 17.79
C LEU A 69 -5.51 -6.29 17.80
N VAL A 70 -6.56 -6.25 18.60
CA VAL A 70 -7.36 -5.06 18.89
C VAL A 70 -7.15 -4.65 20.35
N SER A 71 -6.70 -3.41 20.59
CA SER A 71 -6.56 -2.86 21.94
C SER A 71 -7.92 -2.61 22.59
N LYS A 72 -7.92 -2.30 23.90
CA LYS A 72 -9.15 -1.92 24.61
C LYS A 72 -9.81 -0.66 24.03
N GLU A 73 -9.00 0.23 23.47
CA GLU A 73 -9.40 1.47 22.79
C GLU A 73 -9.84 1.21 21.34
N GLY A 74 -9.74 -0.02 20.86
CA GLY A 74 -10.13 -0.41 19.50
C GLY A 74 -9.05 -0.23 18.44
N GLU A 75 -7.81 0.07 18.85
CA GLU A 75 -6.65 0.19 17.96
C GLU A 75 -6.25 -1.17 17.40
N ILE A 76 -6.04 -1.24 16.08
CA ILE A 76 -5.60 -2.45 15.40
C ILE A 76 -4.08 -2.38 15.25
N PHE A 77 -3.37 -3.45 15.59
CA PHE A 77 -1.92 -3.52 15.35
C PHE A 77 -1.45 -4.96 15.14
N PRO A 78 -0.46 -5.18 14.25
CA PRO A 78 0.22 -6.46 14.17
C PRO A 78 1.18 -6.64 15.36
N LEU A 79 1.39 -7.89 15.79
CA LEU A 79 2.19 -8.19 16.98
C LEU A 79 3.63 -7.68 16.88
N TRP A 80 4.25 -7.82 15.71
CA TRP A 80 5.62 -7.36 15.47
C TRP A 80 5.80 -5.84 15.65
N LYS A 81 4.71 -5.05 15.62
CA LYS A 81 4.77 -3.60 15.86
C LYS A 81 5.39 -3.27 17.22
N MET A 82 5.27 -4.16 18.22
CA MET A 82 5.94 -3.98 19.51
C MET A 82 7.47 -3.89 19.37
N VAL A 83 8.06 -4.64 18.42
CA VAL A 83 9.50 -4.56 18.12
C VAL A 83 9.83 -3.17 17.57
N LEU A 84 9.03 -2.68 16.61
CA LEU A 84 9.20 -1.34 16.06
C LEU A 84 9.09 -0.26 17.15
N ASP A 85 8.09 -0.36 18.03
CA ASP A 85 7.87 0.63 19.09
C ASP A 85 9.07 0.70 20.06
N VAL A 86 9.63 -0.45 20.46
CA VAL A 86 10.83 -0.52 21.30
C VAL A 86 12.04 0.16 20.64
N GLU A 87 12.28 -0.12 19.36
CA GLU A 87 13.42 0.43 18.60
C GLU A 87 13.26 1.94 18.39
N MET A 88 12.03 2.42 18.17
CA MET A 88 11.75 3.84 18.01
C MET A 88 11.81 4.60 19.35
N ASP A 89 11.45 3.96 20.47
CA ASP A 89 11.68 4.50 21.81
C ASP A 89 13.16 4.59 22.15
N TRP A 90 13.96 3.59 21.74
CA TRP A 90 15.42 3.67 21.84
C TRP A 90 15.96 4.84 21.02
N LEU A 91 15.51 5.01 19.77
CA LEU A 91 15.93 6.13 18.92
C LEU A 91 15.66 7.47 19.61
N LYS A 92 14.43 7.68 20.09
CA LYS A 92 13.98 8.92 20.74
C LYS A 92 14.88 9.33 21.92
N LYS A 93 15.46 8.37 22.64
CA LYS A 93 16.36 8.60 23.79
C LYS A 93 17.82 8.87 23.38
N ASN A 94 18.21 8.53 22.16
CA ASN A 94 19.62 8.51 21.70
C ASN A 94 19.94 9.55 20.61
N ILE A 95 19.07 10.52 20.37
CA ILE A 95 19.26 11.54 19.33
C ILE A 95 19.23 12.97 19.88
N LYS A 96 19.95 13.87 19.20
CA LYS A 96 19.96 15.31 19.52
C LYS A 96 18.92 16.06 18.68
N THR A 97 18.13 16.91 19.32
CA THR A 97 17.20 17.82 18.63
C THR A 97 17.93 19.02 18.04
N VAL A 98 17.61 19.38 16.79
CA VAL A 98 18.06 20.59 16.09
C VAL A 98 16.93 21.15 15.23
N SER A 99 16.97 22.44 14.89
CA SER A 99 16.05 23.04 13.92
C SER A 99 16.74 23.21 12.57
N VAL A 100 16.01 23.07 11.46
CA VAL A 100 16.53 23.44 10.13
C VAL A 100 16.86 24.93 10.02
N LEU A 101 16.23 25.78 10.84
CA LEU A 101 16.47 27.22 10.88
C LEU A 101 17.89 27.54 11.37
N ASP A 102 18.42 26.74 12.30
CA ASP A 102 19.80 26.87 12.82
C ASP A 102 20.87 26.71 11.73
N TYR A 103 20.47 26.12 10.60
CA TYR A 103 21.32 25.86 9.44
C TYR A 103 20.99 26.74 8.23
N GLY A 104 20.14 27.75 8.41
CA GLY A 104 19.80 28.76 7.41
C GLY A 104 18.65 28.39 6.47
N ALA A 105 17.78 27.43 6.85
CA ALA A 105 16.56 27.18 6.09
C ALA A 105 15.59 28.36 6.25
N LEU A 106 14.95 28.78 5.14
CA LEU A 106 13.91 29.80 5.13
C LEU A 106 12.63 29.22 4.53
N GLY A 107 11.55 29.21 5.32
CA GLY A 107 10.24 28.68 4.91
C GLY A 107 9.43 29.63 4.02
N ASP A 108 10.07 30.34 3.09
CA ASP A 108 9.49 31.41 2.26
C ASP A 108 8.92 30.95 0.90
N GLY A 109 9.01 29.65 0.60
CA GLY A 109 8.57 29.05 -0.66
C GLY A 109 9.46 29.37 -1.86
N ARG A 110 10.63 30.00 -1.65
CA ARG A 110 11.51 30.49 -2.73
C ARG A 110 12.96 30.07 -2.52
N THR A 111 13.47 30.18 -1.30
CA THR A 111 14.85 29.89 -0.94
C THR A 111 15.13 28.40 -1.04
N ASP A 112 16.20 28.04 -1.77
CA ASP A 112 16.68 26.66 -1.83
C ASP A 112 17.30 26.24 -0.49
N CYS A 113 16.53 25.51 0.29
CA CYS A 113 16.89 25.06 1.64
C CYS A 113 17.70 23.75 1.63
N THR A 114 18.04 23.18 0.47
CA THR A 114 18.66 21.85 0.37
C THR A 114 19.92 21.71 1.25
N LEU A 115 20.77 22.74 1.26
CA LEU A 115 22.00 22.71 2.07
C LEU A 115 21.70 22.77 3.58
N ALA A 116 20.70 23.54 4.00
CA ALA A 116 20.29 23.63 5.40
C ALA A 116 19.77 22.28 5.89
N PHE A 117 18.90 21.61 5.13
CA PHE A 117 18.43 20.26 5.45
C PHE A 117 19.58 19.26 5.52
N LYS A 118 20.51 19.28 4.54
CA LYS A 118 21.69 18.40 4.55
C LYS A 118 22.55 18.59 5.81
N LYS A 119 22.75 19.84 6.25
CA LYS A 119 23.50 20.14 7.48
C LYS A 119 22.74 19.72 8.74
N ALA A 120 21.43 19.91 8.77
CA ALA A 120 20.60 19.55 9.91
C ALA A 120 20.54 18.04 10.14
N VAL A 121 20.36 17.23 9.07
CA VAL A 121 20.38 15.76 9.17
C VAL A 121 21.79 15.23 9.46
N SER A 122 22.82 15.90 8.92
CA SER A 122 24.22 15.53 9.09
C SER A 122 24.46 14.02 8.79
N SER A 123 25.14 13.30 9.68
CA SER A 123 25.36 11.85 9.62
C SER A 123 24.32 11.03 10.40
N GLY A 124 23.20 11.63 10.81
CA GLY A 124 22.19 10.99 11.65
C GLY A 124 22.37 11.31 13.14
N TYR A 125 21.71 10.53 13.99
CA TYR A 125 21.51 10.79 15.43
C TYR A 125 20.86 12.15 15.70
N ARG A 126 19.89 12.52 14.86
CA ARG A 126 19.22 13.82 14.91
C ARG A 126 17.71 13.66 14.93
N ARG A 127 17.07 14.45 15.79
CA ARG A 127 15.69 14.89 15.60
C ARG A 127 15.74 16.27 14.95
N VAL A 128 15.46 16.33 13.65
CA VAL A 128 15.41 17.55 12.87
C VAL A 128 13.99 18.11 12.90
N ILE A 129 13.82 19.24 13.58
CA ILE A 129 12.57 19.99 13.62
C ILE A 129 12.50 20.89 12.38
N VAL A 130 11.36 20.86 11.71
CA VAL A 130 11.02 21.69 10.56
C VAL A 130 9.81 22.56 10.93
N PRO A 131 10.03 23.78 11.45
CA PRO A 131 8.95 24.68 11.87
C PRO A 131 7.98 25.00 10.72
N PRO A 132 6.82 25.64 11.00
CA PRO A 132 5.88 26.03 9.97
C PRO A 132 6.54 26.88 8.87
N GLY A 133 6.16 26.65 7.62
CA GLY A 133 6.73 27.32 6.46
C GLY A 133 6.77 26.44 5.21
N ASN A 134 7.06 27.09 4.07
CA ASN A 134 7.20 26.44 2.77
C ASN A 134 8.69 26.35 2.41
N TYR A 135 9.27 25.16 2.41
CA TYR A 135 10.69 24.96 2.18
C TYR A 135 10.92 24.30 0.81
N VAL A 136 11.70 24.96 -0.05
CA VAL A 136 12.04 24.41 -1.36
C VAL A 136 13.32 23.58 -1.25
N VAL A 137 13.29 22.34 -1.72
CA VAL A 137 14.43 21.41 -1.65
C VAL A 137 14.64 20.66 -2.96
N LYS A 138 15.86 20.17 -3.21
CA LYS A 138 16.22 19.31 -4.37
C LYS A 138 16.27 17.82 -4.00
N GLY A 139 15.47 17.43 -3.01
CA GLY A 139 15.46 16.09 -2.42
C GLY A 139 16.27 16.03 -1.11
N ILE A 140 15.80 15.19 -0.19
CA ILE A 140 16.38 15.00 1.15
C ILE A 140 16.77 13.53 1.29
N ARG A 141 18.01 13.29 1.75
CA ARG A 141 18.53 11.95 2.04
C ARG A 141 18.70 11.78 3.54
N LEU A 142 18.07 10.75 4.11
CA LEU A 142 18.08 10.49 5.55
C LEU A 142 19.07 9.36 5.90
N PRO A 143 20.12 9.62 6.69
CA PRO A 143 20.93 8.56 7.29
C PRO A 143 20.13 7.79 8.35
N SER A 144 20.73 6.69 8.84
CA SER A 144 20.19 5.98 10.00
C SER A 144 20.05 6.91 11.21
N HIS A 145 19.16 6.56 12.14
CA HIS A 145 18.92 7.30 13.37
C HIS A 145 18.49 8.75 13.15
N THR A 146 17.54 8.95 12.25
CA THR A 146 17.05 10.29 11.89
C THR A 146 15.55 10.38 12.08
N GLU A 147 15.11 11.39 12.82
CA GLU A 147 13.72 11.83 12.82
C GLU A 147 13.63 13.18 12.10
N LEU A 148 12.76 13.30 11.10
CA LEU A 148 12.42 14.54 10.42
C LEU A 148 10.98 14.91 10.77
N ILE A 149 10.81 15.93 11.61
CA ILE A 149 9.53 16.25 12.28
C ILE A 149 9.08 17.65 11.89
N GLY A 150 7.99 17.75 11.16
CA GLY A 150 7.30 19.01 10.87
C GLY A 150 6.21 19.34 11.88
N SER A 151 5.54 20.47 11.68
CA SER A 151 4.47 20.98 12.57
C SER A 151 3.06 20.48 12.21
N GLY A 152 2.94 19.65 11.18
CA GLY A 152 1.70 19.07 10.67
C GLY A 152 1.50 19.30 9.17
N PRO A 153 0.65 18.50 8.51
CA PRO A 153 0.21 18.77 7.14
C PRO A 153 -0.29 20.21 7.00
N ASN A 154 0.06 20.84 5.87
CA ASN A 154 -0.24 22.23 5.50
C ASN A 154 0.40 23.31 6.38
N GLN A 155 1.04 22.96 7.49
CA GLN A 155 1.84 23.88 8.30
C GLN A 155 3.30 23.87 7.89
N THR A 156 3.87 22.67 7.72
CA THR A 156 5.20 22.47 7.16
C THR A 156 5.06 21.86 5.77
N VAL A 157 5.49 22.58 4.74
CA VAL A 157 5.42 22.11 3.35
C VAL A 157 6.83 22.01 2.77
N LEU A 158 7.18 20.85 2.24
CA LEU A 158 8.41 20.63 1.48
C LEU A 158 8.07 20.50 0.00
N THR A 159 8.54 21.44 -0.81
CA THR A 159 8.27 21.45 -2.26
C THR A 159 9.53 21.13 -3.04
N LEU A 160 9.42 20.20 -3.99
CA LEU A 160 10.53 19.88 -4.88
C LEU A 160 10.85 21.08 -5.79
N HIS A 161 12.11 21.50 -5.81
CA HIS A 161 12.56 22.65 -6.57
C HIS A 161 12.25 22.50 -8.08
N LYS A 162 11.82 23.59 -8.74
CA LYS A 162 11.42 23.58 -10.17
C LYS A 162 12.47 23.06 -11.15
N LYS A 163 13.75 23.18 -10.79
CA LYS A 163 14.91 22.66 -11.56
C LYS A 163 15.38 21.26 -11.11
N ALA A 164 14.71 20.62 -10.16
CA ALA A 164 15.10 19.29 -9.70
C ALA A 164 14.88 18.26 -10.83
N PRO A 165 15.84 17.34 -11.08
CA PRO A 165 15.69 16.30 -12.08
C PRO A 165 14.40 15.50 -11.89
N LYS A 166 13.80 15.03 -12.99
CA LYS A 166 12.59 14.18 -12.94
C LYS A 166 12.77 12.92 -12.09
N LYS A 167 13.97 12.34 -12.04
CA LYS A 167 14.25 11.13 -11.23
C LYS A 167 14.32 11.38 -9.72
N THR A 168 14.18 12.62 -9.25
CA THR A 168 14.38 12.95 -7.84
C THR A 168 13.28 12.34 -6.99
N ARG A 169 13.67 11.70 -5.88
CA ARG A 169 12.77 11.34 -4.78
C ARG A 169 12.78 12.51 -3.80
N LEU A 170 11.61 12.99 -3.38
CA LEU A 170 11.57 14.16 -2.50
C LEU A 170 12.21 13.83 -1.14
N ILE A 171 11.88 12.69 -0.55
CA ILE A 171 12.57 12.15 0.63
C ILE A 171 12.95 10.68 0.37
N THR A 172 14.16 10.30 0.75
CA THR A 172 14.58 8.90 0.72
C THR A 172 15.68 8.61 1.73
N ASN A 173 15.89 7.35 2.11
CA ASN A 173 17.05 6.99 2.92
C ASN A 173 18.36 7.15 2.13
N GLN A 174 19.46 7.42 2.82
CA GLN A 174 20.73 7.81 2.22
C GLN A 174 21.42 6.67 1.46
N HIS A 175 21.34 5.45 1.97
CA HIS A 175 22.01 4.27 1.45
C HIS A 175 21.02 3.17 1.10
N HIS A 176 20.70 3.02 -0.18
CA HIS A 176 19.74 2.02 -0.64
C HIS A 176 20.32 0.61 -0.54
N VAL A 177 21.52 0.35 -1.06
CA VAL A 177 22.12 -1.01 -1.11
C VAL A 177 22.63 -1.52 0.24
N LYS A 178 23.12 -0.62 1.11
CA LYS A 178 23.53 -1.00 2.48
C LYS A 178 22.34 -0.97 3.45
N GLY A 179 21.24 -0.36 3.03
CA GLY A 179 20.14 0.01 3.90
C GLY A 179 20.45 1.13 4.87
N ASN A 180 19.40 1.56 5.55
CA ASN A 180 19.45 2.40 6.73
C ASN A 180 18.48 1.84 7.78
N HIS A 181 18.54 2.37 9.00
CA HIS A 181 17.60 1.95 10.05
C HIS A 181 17.21 3.10 10.97
N HIS A 182 16.08 2.95 11.66
CA HIS A 182 15.55 3.94 12.60
C HIS A 182 15.32 5.29 11.95
N ILE A 183 14.36 5.33 11.03
CA ILE A 183 13.97 6.56 10.32
C ILE A 183 12.52 6.92 10.70
N ARG A 184 12.29 8.18 11.09
CA ARG A 184 10.96 8.74 11.28
C ARG A 184 10.76 9.96 10.39
N ILE A 185 9.62 10.04 9.71
CA ILE A 185 9.17 11.21 8.96
C ILE A 185 7.76 11.53 9.45
N GLU A 186 7.52 12.74 9.96
CA GLU A 186 6.22 13.04 10.57
C GLU A 186 5.77 14.49 10.41
N GLY A 187 4.46 14.69 10.19
CA GLY A 187 3.81 15.98 10.36
C GLY A 187 4.18 17.00 9.29
N MET A 188 4.00 16.69 8.01
CA MET A 188 4.29 17.63 6.92
C MET A 188 3.54 17.33 5.63
N THR A 189 3.47 18.32 4.75
CA THR A 189 3.09 18.14 3.35
C THR A 189 4.33 18.04 2.48
N LEU A 190 4.32 17.10 1.54
CA LEU A 190 5.35 16.81 0.57
C LEU A 190 4.78 17.05 -0.82
N ASP A 191 5.19 18.13 -1.46
CA ASP A 191 4.78 18.47 -2.82
C ASP A 191 5.93 18.12 -3.78
N TRP A 192 5.74 17.08 -4.59
CA TRP A 192 6.74 16.69 -5.57
C TRP A 192 6.77 17.63 -6.78
N ASN A 193 5.82 18.56 -6.89
CA ASN A 193 5.78 19.64 -7.86
C ASN A 193 5.75 19.11 -9.31
N SER A 194 4.81 18.23 -9.62
CA SER A 194 4.69 17.63 -10.97
C SER A 194 4.43 18.68 -12.05
N ALA A 195 3.82 19.81 -11.68
CA ALA A 195 3.56 20.95 -12.55
C ALA A 195 4.83 21.60 -13.14
N ARG A 196 6.02 21.33 -12.57
CA ARG A 196 7.30 21.77 -13.18
C ARG A 196 7.62 21.05 -14.50
N LEU A 197 6.98 19.91 -14.75
CA LEU A 197 7.14 19.13 -15.99
C LEU A 197 6.08 19.56 -17.01
N SER A 198 6.35 19.29 -18.30
CA SER A 198 5.33 19.49 -19.34
C SER A 198 4.09 18.64 -19.04
N SER A 199 2.90 19.16 -19.36
CA SER A 199 1.62 18.45 -19.16
C SER A 199 1.53 17.16 -19.97
N THR A 200 2.26 17.05 -21.08
CA THR A 200 2.31 15.86 -21.96
C THR A 200 3.41 14.88 -21.58
N GLU A 201 4.31 15.25 -20.68
CA GLU A 201 5.44 14.41 -20.28
C GLU A 201 4.99 13.37 -19.24
N LYS A 202 5.50 12.13 -19.39
CA LYS A 202 5.44 11.11 -18.34
C LYS A 202 6.22 11.55 -17.12
N THR A 203 5.59 11.42 -15.95
CA THR A 203 6.15 11.88 -14.68
C THR A 203 7.19 10.91 -14.09
N ALA A 204 7.10 9.62 -14.41
CA ALA A 204 8.02 8.59 -13.94
C ALA A 204 9.36 8.59 -14.69
N SER A 205 10.42 8.16 -14.00
CA SER A 205 11.77 7.94 -14.57
C SER A 205 12.20 6.46 -14.55
N GLY A 206 11.30 5.54 -14.19
CA GLY A 206 11.58 4.11 -14.05
C GLY A 206 12.16 3.70 -12.70
N GLY A 207 12.06 2.41 -12.37
CA GLY A 207 12.47 1.87 -11.07
C GLY A 207 11.77 2.57 -9.91
N THR A 208 12.48 2.75 -8.79
CA THR A 208 11.94 3.37 -7.57
C THR A 208 12.09 4.91 -7.55
N TYR A 209 12.36 5.54 -8.70
CA TYR A 209 12.59 7.01 -8.78
C TYR A 209 11.27 7.79 -8.83
N SER A 210 11.35 9.11 -8.65
CA SER A 210 10.21 10.04 -8.83
C SER A 210 9.09 9.96 -7.77
N SER A 211 9.23 9.14 -6.73
CA SER A 211 8.26 9.10 -5.62
C SER A 211 8.38 10.29 -4.65
N GLY A 212 7.32 10.55 -3.90
CA GLY A 212 7.35 11.48 -2.77
C GLY A 212 8.29 10.98 -1.67
N ILE A 213 8.04 9.77 -1.17
CA ILE A 213 8.92 9.07 -0.22
C ILE A 213 9.34 7.72 -0.82
N THR A 214 10.62 7.38 -0.72
CA THR A 214 11.11 6.02 -0.96
C THR A 214 11.93 5.53 0.23
N LEU A 215 11.50 4.44 0.85
CA LEU A 215 12.24 3.71 1.87
C LEU A 215 12.78 2.42 1.25
N ALA A 216 14.06 2.42 0.87
CA ALA A 216 14.71 1.28 0.23
C ALA A 216 15.69 0.59 1.19
N GLN A 217 15.44 -0.67 1.52
CA GLN A 217 16.20 -1.44 2.52
C GLN A 217 16.25 -0.73 3.89
N VAL A 218 15.12 -0.21 4.36
CA VAL A 218 15.01 0.43 5.67
C VAL A 218 14.56 -0.58 6.70
N LYS A 219 15.28 -0.68 7.82
CA LYS A 219 14.85 -1.44 9.00
C LYS A 219 14.38 -0.50 10.11
N TYR A 220 13.16 -0.68 10.60
CA TYR A 220 12.53 0.23 11.58
C TYR A 220 12.27 1.63 10.99
N GLY A 221 11.11 1.77 10.35
CA GLY A 221 10.66 3.01 9.72
C GLY A 221 9.29 3.44 10.21
N ILE A 222 9.11 4.73 10.47
CA ILE A 222 7.79 5.34 10.70
C ILE A 222 7.60 6.51 9.73
N VAL A 223 6.49 6.51 9.00
CA VAL A 223 5.98 7.70 8.33
C VAL A 223 4.60 7.98 8.89
N ARG A 224 4.38 9.16 9.50
CA ARG A 224 3.11 9.47 10.16
C ARG A 224 2.59 10.86 9.84
N ASN A 225 1.28 11.00 9.61
CA ASN A 225 0.63 12.31 9.47
C ASN A 225 1.32 13.15 8.37
N VAL A 226 1.46 12.55 7.18
CA VAL A 226 2.14 13.14 6.03
C VAL A 226 1.18 13.20 4.84
N ASN A 227 1.10 14.37 4.23
CA ASN A 227 0.40 14.56 2.95
C ASN A 227 1.41 14.49 1.81
N VAL A 228 1.16 13.71 0.76
CA VAL A 228 2.03 13.63 -0.43
C VAL A 228 1.24 14.00 -1.67
N ILE A 229 1.62 15.11 -2.30
CA ILE A 229 0.91 15.74 -3.41
C ILE A 229 1.74 15.64 -4.68
N ASP A 230 1.06 15.27 -5.77
CA ASP A 230 1.58 15.22 -7.14
C ASP A 230 2.93 14.48 -7.30
N PRO A 231 3.16 13.34 -6.63
CA PRO A 231 4.40 12.58 -6.82
C PRO A 231 4.48 12.04 -8.24
N GLY A 232 5.70 12.07 -8.79
CA GLY A 232 5.91 11.70 -10.19
C GLY A 232 5.75 10.21 -10.46
N LEU A 233 5.95 9.37 -9.45
CA LEU A 233 5.65 7.93 -9.48
C LEU A 233 4.68 7.60 -8.34
N HIS A 234 5.19 7.17 -7.18
CA HIS A 234 4.34 6.80 -6.04
C HIS A 234 4.30 7.89 -4.96
N GLY A 235 3.23 7.96 -4.16
CA GLY A 235 3.23 8.76 -2.94
C GLY A 235 4.30 8.30 -1.96
N ILE A 236 4.18 7.05 -1.52
CA ILE A 236 5.17 6.37 -0.68
C ILE A 236 5.48 4.99 -1.26
N ASP A 237 6.75 4.65 -1.40
CA ASP A 237 7.24 3.35 -1.83
C ASP A 237 8.16 2.73 -0.76
N VAL A 238 7.75 1.59 -0.21
CA VAL A 238 8.55 0.78 0.74
C VAL A 238 9.10 -0.43 0.01
N THR A 239 10.40 -0.43 -0.23
CA THR A 239 11.00 -1.31 -1.23
C THR A 239 12.35 -1.90 -0.81
N SER A 240 12.84 -2.82 -1.61
CA SER A 240 14.26 -3.17 -1.70
C SER A 240 15.03 -2.15 -2.57
N PRO A 241 16.35 -2.25 -2.73
CA PRO A 241 17.10 -1.26 -3.51
C PRO A 241 16.65 -1.17 -4.98
N MET A 242 16.12 -2.26 -5.54
CA MET A 242 15.66 -2.36 -6.92
C MET A 242 14.50 -3.37 -7.00
N TYR A 243 13.50 -3.10 -7.84
CA TYR A 243 12.49 -4.08 -8.18
C TYR A 243 13.13 -5.28 -8.90
N ASN A 244 12.76 -6.49 -8.49
CA ASN A 244 13.24 -7.74 -9.04
C ASN A 244 12.17 -8.34 -9.95
N TYR A 245 12.59 -8.59 -11.20
CA TYR A 245 11.79 -9.18 -12.26
C TYR A 245 12.41 -10.47 -12.82
N PHE A 246 13.13 -11.24 -11.99
CA PHE A 246 13.81 -12.48 -12.42
C PHE A 246 12.93 -13.73 -12.44
N GLY A 247 11.63 -13.61 -12.16
CA GLY A 247 10.65 -14.68 -12.24
C GLY A 247 9.92 -14.94 -10.92
N ASP A 248 8.78 -15.63 -11.03
CA ASP A 248 8.02 -16.11 -9.88
C ASP A 248 8.85 -17.11 -9.04
N GLY A 249 8.69 -17.04 -7.72
CA GLY A 249 9.47 -17.77 -6.73
C GLY A 249 10.86 -17.17 -6.46
N LEU A 250 11.15 -15.96 -6.96
CA LEU A 250 12.32 -15.17 -6.59
C LEU A 250 11.90 -13.83 -5.94
N ARG A 251 12.68 -13.37 -4.96
CA ARG A 251 12.48 -12.11 -4.24
C ARG A 251 13.78 -11.31 -4.21
N ALA A 252 13.69 -9.98 -4.33
CA ALA A 252 14.87 -9.12 -4.25
C ALA A 252 15.55 -9.25 -2.86
N LYS A 253 16.87 -9.08 -2.82
CA LYS A 253 17.59 -8.94 -1.54
C LYS A 253 17.44 -7.54 -0.98
N GLY A 254 17.52 -7.41 0.35
CA GLY A 254 17.52 -6.12 1.01
C GLY A 254 16.14 -5.45 1.05
N GLY A 255 15.07 -6.22 1.20
CA GLY A 255 13.76 -5.65 1.51
C GLY A 255 13.77 -4.75 2.74
N SER A 256 12.90 -3.74 2.76
CA SER A 256 12.62 -3.00 3.99
C SER A 256 11.87 -3.88 4.98
N GLN A 257 12.03 -3.62 6.28
CA GLN A 257 11.44 -4.41 7.34
C GLN A 257 11.02 -3.57 8.55
N PHE A 258 9.88 -3.92 9.15
CA PHE A 258 9.30 -3.25 10.32
C PHE A 258 9.02 -1.78 10.02
N VAL A 259 8.09 -1.54 9.10
CA VAL A 259 7.73 -0.19 8.65
C VAL A 259 6.27 0.10 8.97
N TRP A 260 6.00 1.25 9.59
CA TRP A 260 4.65 1.71 9.86
C TRP A 260 4.36 3.02 9.13
N LEU A 261 3.39 2.98 8.22
CA LEU A 261 2.83 4.13 7.51
C LEU A 261 1.46 4.44 8.11
N ASP A 262 1.28 5.63 8.67
CA ASP A 262 0.09 5.96 9.47
C ASP A 262 -0.45 7.36 9.17
N GLY A 263 -1.75 7.49 8.92
CA GLY A 263 -2.33 8.81 8.67
C GLY A 263 -1.72 9.49 7.44
N ILE A 264 -1.44 8.73 6.39
CA ILE A 264 -0.93 9.26 5.13
C ILE A 264 -2.12 9.77 4.32
N GLU A 265 -2.01 10.96 3.73
CA GLU A 265 -2.91 11.41 2.66
C GLU A 265 -2.09 11.53 1.37
N THR A 266 -2.53 10.95 0.26
CA THR A 266 -1.82 11.11 -1.00
C THR A 266 -2.74 11.23 -2.19
N SER A 267 -2.38 12.14 -3.10
CA SER A 267 -3.14 12.41 -4.32
C SER A 267 -2.27 12.94 -5.46
N GLY A 268 -2.81 12.90 -6.68
CA GLY A 268 -2.10 13.33 -7.88
C GLY A 268 -0.96 12.41 -8.30
N PHE A 269 -0.82 11.25 -7.64
CA PHE A 269 0.28 10.32 -7.88
C PHE A 269 0.26 9.73 -9.29
N GLY A 270 1.45 9.59 -9.87
CA GLY A 270 1.64 9.12 -11.23
C GLY A 270 1.30 7.64 -11.41
N ASP A 271 1.62 6.82 -10.41
CA ASP A 271 1.36 5.39 -10.37
C ASP A 271 0.45 5.05 -9.19
N ASP A 272 0.99 4.78 -8.00
CA ASP A 272 0.20 4.39 -6.82
C ASP A 272 0.34 5.37 -5.65
N GLY A 273 -0.67 5.41 -4.79
CA GLY A 273 -0.62 6.24 -3.59
C GLY A 273 0.42 5.73 -2.59
N ILE A 274 0.16 4.53 -2.06
CA ILE A 274 1.06 3.84 -1.13
C ILE A 274 1.37 2.47 -1.71
N THR A 275 2.65 2.14 -1.90
CA THR A 275 3.05 0.85 -2.48
C THR A 275 4.17 0.18 -1.71
N THR A 276 4.25 -1.14 -1.84
CA THR A 276 5.27 -1.98 -1.21
C THR A 276 5.82 -2.99 -2.20
N HIS A 277 7.15 -3.21 -2.15
CA HIS A 277 7.86 -4.13 -3.03
C HIS A 277 8.96 -4.88 -2.27
N HIS A 278 9.05 -6.20 -2.43
CA HIS A 278 10.13 -7.06 -1.94
C HIS A 278 10.50 -6.84 -0.47
N SER A 279 9.55 -6.40 0.34
CA SER A 279 9.73 -5.94 1.72
C SER A 279 8.76 -6.67 2.63
N ASP A 280 9.01 -6.68 3.94
CA ASP A 280 8.15 -7.42 4.87
C ASP A 280 7.91 -6.73 6.21
N HIS A 281 6.91 -7.18 6.95
CA HIS A 281 6.47 -6.58 8.22
C HIS A 281 6.18 -5.09 8.03
N ILE A 282 5.15 -4.81 7.23
CA ILE A 282 4.70 -3.45 6.90
C ILE A 282 3.29 -3.27 7.43
N PHE A 283 3.06 -2.16 8.13
CA PHE A 283 1.76 -1.78 8.63
C PHE A 283 1.34 -0.47 7.98
N ILE A 284 0.19 -0.46 7.30
CA ILE A 284 -0.39 0.72 6.65
C ILE A 284 -1.72 1.00 7.32
N SER A 285 -1.82 2.10 8.06
CA SER A 285 -3.03 2.44 8.81
C SER A 285 -3.55 3.84 8.59
N ASN A 286 -4.85 4.00 8.81
CA ASN A 286 -5.52 5.29 8.91
C ASN A 286 -5.28 6.21 7.71
N SER A 287 -4.98 5.66 6.53
CA SER A 287 -4.47 6.40 5.37
C SER A 287 -5.54 6.60 4.30
N TYR A 288 -5.40 7.67 3.53
CA TYR A 288 -6.29 8.06 2.45
C TYR A 288 -5.51 8.29 1.14
N ALA A 289 -5.72 7.42 0.15
CA ALA A 289 -5.10 7.55 -1.17
C ALA A 289 -6.17 7.75 -2.25
N HIS A 290 -6.06 8.83 -3.03
CA HIS A 290 -7.13 9.21 -3.94
C HIS A 290 -6.67 10.00 -5.16
N HIS A 291 -7.49 9.97 -6.21
CA HIS A 291 -7.33 10.82 -7.39
C HIS A 291 -5.90 10.78 -7.98
N PRO A 292 -5.42 9.60 -8.43
CA PRO A 292 -4.19 9.52 -9.19
C PRO A 292 -4.22 10.42 -10.43
N SER A 293 -3.06 10.93 -10.82
CA SER A 293 -2.90 11.54 -12.14
C SER A 293 -2.77 10.48 -13.24
N GLY A 294 -2.24 9.29 -12.91
CA GLY A 294 -1.95 8.23 -13.87
C GLY A 294 -0.85 8.56 -14.88
N ARG A 295 -0.10 9.65 -14.64
CA ARG A 295 0.88 10.19 -15.61
C ARG A 295 2.21 9.44 -15.64
N ALA A 296 2.40 8.41 -14.81
CA ALA A 296 3.51 7.48 -14.98
C ALA A 296 3.30 6.58 -16.22
N HIS A 297 2.04 6.39 -16.64
CA HIS A 297 1.65 5.40 -17.63
C HIS A 297 1.14 6.02 -18.93
N LYS A 298 0.79 5.16 -19.89
CA LYS A 298 0.06 5.57 -21.09
C LYS A 298 -1.42 5.81 -20.70
N LYS A 299 -2.01 6.91 -21.20
CA LYS A 299 -3.44 7.20 -21.01
C LYS A 299 -4.30 5.99 -21.39
N GLY A 300 -5.26 5.62 -20.53
CA GLY A 300 -6.13 4.46 -20.71
C GLY A 300 -5.54 3.11 -20.29
N TYR A 301 -4.27 3.06 -19.87
CA TYR A 301 -3.55 1.86 -19.44
C TYR A 301 -2.72 2.13 -18.17
N SER A 302 -3.27 2.91 -17.25
CA SER A 302 -2.66 3.30 -15.98
C SER A 302 -3.15 2.39 -14.87
N ASN A 303 -2.24 1.58 -14.31
CA ASN A 303 -2.51 0.70 -13.18
C ASN A 303 -2.45 1.46 -11.85
N SER A 304 -3.12 2.62 -11.78
CA SER A 304 -2.90 3.56 -10.68
C SER A 304 -3.78 3.28 -9.47
N ASN A 305 -3.23 2.60 -8.46
CA ASN A 305 -3.98 2.14 -7.30
C ASN A 305 -3.91 3.11 -6.12
N GLY A 306 -4.90 3.06 -5.24
CA GLY A 306 -4.82 3.76 -3.96
C GLY A 306 -3.71 3.16 -3.09
N ILE A 307 -3.81 1.86 -2.80
CA ILE A 307 -2.78 1.11 -2.09
C ILE A 307 -2.43 -0.14 -2.91
N GLU A 308 -1.15 -0.35 -3.19
CA GLU A 308 -0.63 -1.50 -3.94
C GLU A 308 0.33 -2.33 -3.09
N ILE A 309 -0.01 -3.59 -2.87
CA ILE A 309 0.89 -4.57 -2.25
C ILE A 309 1.46 -5.43 -3.37
N ASP A 310 2.64 -5.03 -3.85
CA ASP A 310 3.20 -5.52 -5.11
C ASP A 310 4.34 -6.54 -4.91
N ASP A 311 4.86 -7.02 -6.03
CA ASP A 311 6.10 -7.77 -6.25
C ASP A 311 6.89 -8.10 -4.98
N GLY A 312 6.75 -9.32 -4.49
CA GLY A 312 7.53 -9.92 -3.42
C GLY A 312 7.30 -9.33 -2.03
N SER A 313 6.28 -8.50 -1.85
CA SER A 313 5.88 -8.03 -0.53
C SER A 313 5.32 -9.15 0.34
N GLN A 314 5.57 -9.09 1.64
CA GLN A 314 5.13 -10.14 2.54
C GLN A 314 4.81 -9.63 3.95
N HIS A 315 3.93 -10.30 4.69
CA HIS A 315 3.59 -9.91 6.07
C HIS A 315 3.12 -8.45 6.16
N VAL A 316 2.20 -8.08 5.27
CA VAL A 316 1.67 -6.72 5.18
C VAL A 316 0.31 -6.65 5.85
N THR A 317 0.13 -5.66 6.73
CA THR A 317 -1.13 -5.38 7.40
C THR A 317 -1.66 -4.02 6.95
N LEU A 318 -2.95 -3.97 6.61
CA LEU A 318 -3.68 -2.76 6.27
C LEU A 318 -4.83 -2.60 7.28
N ALA A 319 -4.97 -1.42 7.91
CA ALA A 319 -6.07 -1.17 8.84
C ALA A 319 -6.65 0.24 8.75
N ASN A 320 -7.97 0.37 8.77
CA ASN A 320 -8.67 1.66 8.73
C ASN A 320 -8.26 2.55 7.54
N ASN A 321 -8.09 1.99 6.34
CA ASN A 321 -7.70 2.78 5.18
C ASN A 321 -8.92 3.19 4.33
N PHE A 322 -8.74 4.26 3.57
CA PHE A 322 -9.72 4.78 2.62
C PHE A 322 -9.06 4.98 1.26
N THR A 323 -9.73 4.56 0.19
CA THR A 323 -9.31 4.86 -1.18
C THR A 323 -10.45 5.46 -1.98
N ALA A 324 -10.13 6.35 -2.91
CA ALA A 324 -11.15 6.91 -3.78
C ALA A 324 -10.68 7.31 -5.18
N PHE A 325 -11.50 7.00 -6.18
CA PHE A 325 -11.30 7.38 -7.59
C PHE A 325 -10.02 6.82 -8.24
N CYS A 326 -9.49 5.72 -7.69
CA CYS A 326 -8.34 5.02 -8.22
C CYS A 326 -8.74 3.95 -9.25
N PHE A 327 -7.75 3.32 -9.89
CA PHE A 327 -7.98 2.08 -10.61
C PHE A 327 -8.32 0.95 -9.61
N GLY A 328 -7.34 0.46 -8.86
CA GLY A 328 -7.57 -0.39 -7.70
C GLY A 328 -7.75 0.45 -6.44
N GLY A 329 -8.69 0.07 -5.57
CA GLY A 329 -8.69 0.59 -4.20
C GLY A 329 -7.49 0.03 -3.45
N ILE A 330 -7.59 -1.25 -3.08
CA ILE A 330 -6.45 -2.09 -2.71
C ILE A 330 -6.18 -3.09 -3.84
N GLU A 331 -4.95 -3.10 -4.33
CA GLU A 331 -4.44 -4.14 -5.22
C GLU A 331 -3.38 -4.98 -4.50
N ILE A 332 -3.51 -6.31 -4.55
CA ILE A 332 -2.50 -7.24 -4.04
C ILE A 332 -2.05 -8.10 -5.21
N LYS A 333 -0.81 -7.91 -5.67
CA LYS A 333 -0.39 -8.47 -6.95
C LYS A 333 1.09 -8.81 -7.07
N ALA A 334 1.43 -9.29 -8.26
CA ALA A 334 2.72 -9.07 -8.88
C ALA A 334 2.60 -8.99 -10.40
N HIS A 335 3.66 -8.50 -11.02
CA HIS A 335 3.98 -8.68 -12.42
C HIS A 335 4.30 -10.15 -12.74
N GLN A 336 4.12 -10.55 -14.00
CA GLN A 336 4.37 -11.92 -14.48
C GLN A 336 5.77 -12.44 -14.18
N THR A 337 6.76 -11.55 -14.17
CA THR A 337 8.16 -11.92 -13.96
C THR A 337 8.60 -11.68 -12.52
N SER A 338 7.69 -11.63 -11.55
CA SER A 338 8.01 -11.43 -10.14
C SER A 338 7.19 -12.36 -9.27
N SER A 339 7.55 -12.48 -7.99
CA SER A 339 6.71 -13.19 -7.03
C SER A 339 5.54 -12.30 -6.61
N ALA A 340 4.30 -12.78 -6.69
CA ALA A 340 3.15 -12.18 -6.01
C ALA A 340 3.41 -11.91 -4.53
N ALA A 341 2.84 -10.81 -4.05
CA ALA A 341 2.75 -10.55 -2.63
C ALA A 341 2.07 -11.71 -1.89
N SER A 342 2.50 -11.96 -0.66
CA SER A 342 1.99 -13.10 0.13
C SER A 342 1.77 -12.72 1.58
N ASP A 343 0.80 -13.35 2.23
CA ASP A 343 0.45 -13.07 3.63
C ASP A 343 0.09 -11.60 3.89
N VAL A 344 -1.10 -11.22 3.41
CA VAL A 344 -1.66 -9.88 3.60
C VAL A 344 -2.90 -9.93 4.48
N GLN A 345 -2.97 -9.05 5.48
CA GLN A 345 -4.13 -8.85 6.34
C GLN A 345 -4.76 -7.48 6.08
N ILE A 346 -6.08 -7.43 5.82
CA ILE A 346 -6.83 -6.17 5.65
C ILE A 346 -7.94 -6.10 6.69
N ILE A 347 -7.88 -5.17 7.65
CA ILE A 347 -8.90 -5.00 8.68
C ILE A 347 -9.54 -3.62 8.58
N GLY A 348 -10.75 -3.56 8.04
CA GLY A 348 -11.45 -2.30 7.84
C GLY A 348 -10.85 -1.50 6.69
N HIS A 349 -11.49 -1.57 5.53
CA HIS A 349 -11.20 -0.69 4.39
C HIS A 349 -12.48 -0.13 3.81
N TYR A 350 -12.46 1.14 3.46
CA TYR A 350 -13.51 1.77 2.68
C TYR A 350 -12.94 2.10 1.30
N SER A 351 -13.54 1.61 0.23
CA SER A 351 -13.17 1.98 -1.15
C SER A 351 -14.35 2.70 -1.78
N ARG A 352 -14.15 3.93 -2.25
CA ARG A 352 -15.20 4.74 -2.88
C ARG A 352 -14.88 4.99 -4.34
N GLN A 353 -15.75 4.54 -5.23
CA GLN A 353 -15.69 4.91 -6.63
C GLN A 353 -14.33 4.61 -7.29
N ASP A 354 -13.60 3.62 -6.75
CA ASP A 354 -12.49 2.98 -7.43
C ASP A 354 -13.05 2.09 -8.56
N ASN A 355 -12.24 1.75 -9.56
CA ASN A 355 -12.69 0.81 -10.60
C ASN A 355 -12.83 -0.60 -10.03
N ARG A 356 -11.78 -1.10 -9.37
CA ARG A 356 -11.78 -2.38 -8.68
C ARG A 356 -11.45 -2.14 -7.23
N SER A 357 -12.45 -2.13 -6.36
CA SER A 357 -12.24 -1.79 -4.94
C SER A 357 -11.20 -2.71 -4.29
N TYR A 358 -11.28 -4.01 -4.54
CA TYR A 358 -10.32 -5.01 -4.09
C TYR A 358 -9.91 -5.89 -5.28
N ASN A 359 -8.65 -5.82 -5.71
CA ASN A 359 -8.15 -6.54 -6.90
C ASN A 359 -6.94 -7.41 -6.54
N PHE A 360 -7.15 -8.72 -6.38
CA PHE A 360 -6.10 -9.67 -6.03
C PHE A 360 -5.77 -10.52 -7.26
N ARG A 361 -4.53 -10.44 -7.76
CA ARG A 361 -4.15 -11.08 -9.03
C ARG A 361 -2.65 -11.33 -9.14
N HIS A 362 -2.23 -12.37 -9.86
CA HIS A 362 -0.85 -12.51 -10.32
C HIS A 362 -0.82 -12.48 -11.85
N ILE A 363 -0.31 -11.38 -12.43
CA ILE A 363 -0.30 -11.19 -13.90
C ILE A 363 0.44 -12.35 -14.57
N GLY A 364 -0.07 -12.84 -15.71
CA GLY A 364 0.58 -13.90 -16.50
C GLY A 364 0.55 -15.29 -15.84
N HIS A 365 -0.30 -15.48 -14.84
CA HIS A 365 -0.54 -16.76 -14.16
C HIS A 365 -2.04 -17.07 -14.08
N HIS A 366 -2.79 -16.69 -15.13
CA HIS A 366 -4.24 -16.59 -15.07
C HIS A 366 -4.98 -17.70 -15.82
N GLN A 367 -4.49 -18.14 -16.97
CA GLN A 367 -5.29 -18.98 -17.88
C GLN A 367 -4.46 -19.77 -18.89
N GLY A 368 -5.07 -20.79 -19.51
CA GLY A 368 -4.48 -21.52 -20.64
C GLY A 368 -3.12 -22.15 -20.29
N GLU A 369 -2.10 -21.85 -21.10
CA GLU A 369 -0.73 -22.35 -20.96
C GLU A 369 0.15 -21.51 -20.01
N ASP A 370 -0.41 -20.46 -19.37
CA ASP A 370 0.31 -19.71 -18.33
C ASP A 370 0.84 -20.68 -17.26
N GLU A 371 1.98 -20.41 -16.63
CA GLU A 371 2.39 -21.20 -15.48
C GLU A 371 1.49 -20.90 -14.27
N TYR A 372 1.31 -21.88 -13.38
CA TYR A 372 0.63 -21.62 -12.11
C TYR A 372 1.55 -20.82 -11.20
N SER A 373 0.98 -19.83 -10.52
CA SER A 373 1.70 -19.05 -9.53
C SER A 373 2.29 -19.95 -8.43
N VAL A 374 3.57 -19.76 -8.15
CA VAL A 374 4.29 -20.41 -7.04
C VAL A 374 4.35 -19.51 -5.81
N SER A 375 3.81 -18.29 -5.86
CA SER A 375 3.90 -17.36 -4.72
C SER A 375 2.61 -16.64 -4.29
N ALA A 376 1.55 -16.62 -5.12
CA ALA A 376 0.31 -15.89 -4.84
C ALA A 376 -0.51 -16.60 -3.76
N PHE A 377 -0.25 -16.25 -2.50
CA PHE A 377 -0.71 -17.04 -1.36
C PHE A 377 -1.06 -16.19 -0.15
N GLY A 378 -2.19 -16.51 0.47
CA GLY A 378 -2.50 -16.06 1.82
C GLY A 378 -3.00 -14.61 1.86
N ILE A 379 -4.31 -14.44 1.81
CA ILE A 379 -4.96 -13.15 2.07
C ILE A 379 -6.06 -13.35 3.11
N ARG A 380 -6.06 -12.51 4.14
CA ARG A 380 -7.10 -12.43 5.18
C ARG A 380 -7.68 -11.04 5.16
N ALA A 381 -8.99 -10.92 5.03
CA ALA A 381 -9.64 -9.62 5.06
C ALA A 381 -10.93 -9.64 5.89
N THR A 382 -11.10 -8.62 6.72
CA THR A 382 -12.27 -8.44 7.58
C THR A 382 -12.79 -7.02 7.42
N PHE A 383 -14.10 -6.85 7.26
CA PHE A 383 -14.77 -5.54 7.13
C PHE A 383 -14.34 -4.75 5.90
N LEU A 384 -14.68 -5.28 4.72
CA LEU A 384 -14.38 -4.65 3.43
C LEU A 384 -15.63 -3.99 2.86
N ALA A 385 -15.60 -2.67 2.67
CA ALA A 385 -16.67 -1.92 2.04
C ALA A 385 -16.25 -1.42 0.64
N ALA A 386 -17.06 -1.73 -0.37
CA ALA A 386 -16.95 -1.18 -1.72
C ALA A 386 -18.17 -0.30 -2.02
N ASP A 387 -17.95 1.01 -2.16
CA ASP A 387 -18.97 2.02 -2.39
C ASP A 387 -18.93 2.50 -3.84
N CYS A 388 -19.91 2.05 -4.62
CA CYS A 388 -20.17 2.44 -6.00
C CYS A 388 -18.95 2.33 -6.93
N PRO A 389 -18.34 1.13 -7.13
CA PRO A 389 -17.28 0.96 -8.12
C PRO A 389 -17.69 1.49 -9.49
N GLN A 390 -16.79 2.19 -10.19
CA GLN A 390 -17.13 2.91 -11.43
C GLN A 390 -16.08 2.79 -12.54
N LYS A 391 -16.46 3.11 -13.77
CA LYS A 391 -15.51 3.19 -14.89
C LYS A 391 -14.52 4.33 -14.63
N THR A 392 -13.30 4.17 -15.15
CA THR A 392 -12.23 5.17 -15.03
C THR A 392 -11.44 5.25 -16.33
N ASP A 393 -11.00 6.45 -16.68
CA ASP A 393 -10.13 6.68 -17.84
C ASP A 393 -8.67 6.27 -17.56
N LEU A 394 -8.33 5.98 -16.29
CA LEU A 394 -7.02 5.43 -15.92
C LEU A 394 -6.79 4.12 -16.68
N TYR A 395 -7.77 3.21 -16.65
CA TYR A 395 -7.70 1.92 -17.32
C TYR A 395 -9.00 1.66 -18.09
N ALA A 396 -9.07 2.19 -19.31
CA ALA A 396 -10.30 2.29 -20.11
C ALA A 396 -10.95 0.93 -20.42
N ALA A 397 -10.14 -0.11 -20.60
CA ALA A 397 -10.64 -1.46 -20.89
C ALA A 397 -11.19 -2.20 -19.65
N SER A 398 -10.94 -1.69 -18.42
CA SER A 398 -11.36 -2.40 -17.21
C SER A 398 -12.81 -2.11 -16.83
N THR A 399 -13.55 -3.18 -16.55
CA THR A 399 -14.90 -3.09 -16.00
C THR A 399 -14.88 -2.99 -14.48
N PRO A 400 -15.80 -2.22 -13.86
CA PRO A 400 -15.79 -2.02 -12.42
C PRO A 400 -16.17 -3.27 -11.63
N ARG A 401 -15.56 -3.49 -10.46
CA ARG A 401 -15.83 -4.63 -9.55
C ARG A 401 -15.68 -4.21 -8.10
N ALA A 402 -16.49 -4.77 -7.22
CA ALA A 402 -16.26 -4.66 -5.78
C ALA A 402 -15.09 -5.57 -5.37
N LEU A 403 -15.09 -6.84 -5.80
CA LEU A 403 -14.00 -7.78 -5.53
C LEU A 403 -13.60 -8.56 -6.78
N VAL A 404 -12.31 -8.69 -7.01
CA VAL A 404 -11.73 -9.64 -7.97
C VAL A 404 -10.65 -10.46 -7.28
N VAL A 405 -10.76 -11.79 -7.35
CA VAL A 405 -9.72 -12.72 -6.91
C VAL A 405 -9.30 -13.58 -8.10
N SER A 406 -8.00 -13.58 -8.41
CA SER A 406 -7.40 -14.29 -9.52
C SER A 406 -6.03 -14.83 -9.12
N ALA A 407 -5.67 -16.04 -9.56
CA ALA A 407 -4.44 -16.79 -9.26
C ALA A 407 -4.14 -17.12 -7.79
N TYR A 408 -4.59 -16.29 -6.85
CA TYR A 408 -4.31 -16.45 -5.42
C TYR A 408 -4.90 -17.74 -4.85
N GLN A 409 -4.10 -18.37 -3.99
CA GLN A 409 -4.51 -19.48 -3.15
C GLN A 409 -4.73 -18.99 -1.72
N LYS A 410 -5.68 -19.62 -1.02
CA LYS A 410 -5.91 -19.40 0.42
C LYS A 410 -6.31 -17.94 0.72
N VAL A 411 -7.53 -17.58 0.31
CA VAL A 411 -8.09 -16.23 0.50
C VAL A 411 -9.32 -16.33 1.39
N ALA A 412 -9.28 -15.73 2.58
CA ALA A 412 -10.41 -15.66 3.50
C ALA A 412 -10.88 -14.21 3.65
N ILE A 413 -12.16 -13.96 3.36
CA ILE A 413 -12.80 -12.66 3.50
C ILE A 413 -14.04 -12.83 4.37
N ASN A 414 -14.18 -11.98 5.38
CA ASN A 414 -15.32 -11.96 6.29
C ASN A 414 -15.90 -10.55 6.42
N HIS A 415 -17.22 -10.43 6.50
CA HIS A 415 -17.93 -9.13 6.49
C HIS A 415 -17.58 -8.29 5.26
N PHE A 416 -18.19 -8.65 4.12
CA PHE A 416 -17.99 -7.97 2.85
C PHE A 416 -19.25 -7.22 2.44
N PHE A 417 -19.14 -5.91 2.20
CA PHE A 417 -20.24 -5.07 1.75
C PHE A 417 -19.92 -4.47 0.40
N ALA A 418 -20.89 -4.50 -0.52
CA ALA A 418 -20.80 -3.78 -1.78
C ALA A 418 -22.10 -3.03 -2.09
N LEU A 419 -21.97 -1.74 -2.33
CA LEU A 419 -23.02 -0.87 -2.85
C LEU A 419 -22.72 -0.54 -4.32
N THR A 420 -23.74 -0.59 -5.17
CA THR A 420 -23.67 -0.01 -6.52
C THR A 420 -24.70 1.10 -6.70
N LYS A 421 -24.53 1.91 -7.75
CA LYS A 421 -25.54 2.91 -8.13
C LYS A 421 -26.82 2.20 -8.54
N ILE A 422 -27.98 2.80 -8.25
CA ILE A 422 -29.26 2.33 -8.77
C ILE A 422 -29.31 2.67 -10.26
N ASP A 423 -29.40 1.66 -11.12
CA ASP A 423 -29.68 1.82 -12.55
C ASP A 423 -30.37 0.56 -13.10
N GLU A 424 -30.58 0.53 -14.42
CA GLU A 424 -31.31 -0.54 -15.11
C GLU A 424 -30.41 -1.67 -15.63
N SER A 425 -29.09 -1.63 -15.38
CA SER A 425 -28.15 -2.62 -15.89
C SER A 425 -28.26 -3.95 -15.13
N SER A 426 -28.55 -5.03 -15.88
CA SER A 426 -28.68 -6.40 -15.36
C SER A 426 -27.36 -7.19 -15.39
N ASP A 427 -26.32 -6.64 -16.00
CA ASP A 427 -25.01 -7.29 -16.21
C ASP A 427 -23.94 -6.90 -15.17
N LYS A 428 -24.33 -6.14 -14.13
CA LYS A 428 -23.42 -5.77 -13.05
C LYS A 428 -22.88 -6.97 -12.30
N ILE A 429 -21.56 -7.08 -12.21
CA ILE A 429 -20.90 -8.10 -11.42
C ILE A 429 -20.22 -7.40 -10.24
N ALA A 430 -20.64 -7.76 -9.02
CA ALA A 430 -20.01 -7.28 -7.79
C ALA A 430 -18.69 -8.02 -7.53
N LEU A 431 -18.74 -9.36 -7.54
CA LEU A 431 -17.62 -10.23 -7.17
C LEU A 431 -17.24 -11.14 -8.35
N SER A 432 -15.94 -11.32 -8.57
CA SER A 432 -15.41 -12.28 -9.54
C SER A 432 -14.27 -13.09 -8.93
N ILE A 433 -14.47 -14.39 -8.74
CA ILE A 433 -13.43 -15.34 -8.36
C ILE A 433 -13.15 -16.18 -9.60
N GLN A 434 -11.95 -16.07 -10.16
CA GLN A 434 -11.66 -16.54 -11.52
C GLN A 434 -10.18 -16.85 -11.71
N TYR A 435 -9.78 -17.27 -12.91
CA TYR A 435 -8.39 -17.35 -13.35
C TYR A 435 -7.47 -18.04 -12.33
N ARG A 436 -7.71 -19.33 -12.07
CA ARG A 436 -6.90 -20.18 -11.16
C ARG A 436 -6.88 -19.79 -9.69
N ALA A 437 -7.70 -18.83 -9.26
CA ALA A 437 -7.95 -18.64 -7.84
C ALA A 437 -8.49 -19.93 -7.22
N GLY A 438 -8.05 -20.28 -6.02
CA GLY A 438 -8.45 -21.51 -5.35
C GLY A 438 -8.37 -21.40 -3.84
N GLU A 439 -9.15 -22.22 -3.15
CA GLU A 439 -9.24 -22.18 -1.68
C GLU A 439 -9.63 -20.77 -1.23
N VAL A 440 -10.75 -20.27 -1.76
CA VAL A 440 -11.30 -18.94 -1.47
C VAL A 440 -12.57 -19.08 -0.65
N ALA A 441 -12.66 -18.37 0.47
CA ALA A 441 -13.87 -18.25 1.27
C ALA A 441 -14.27 -16.78 1.42
N VAL A 442 -15.52 -16.46 1.13
CA VAL A 442 -16.12 -15.14 1.37
C VAL A 442 -17.40 -15.32 2.16
N ARG A 443 -17.44 -14.79 3.39
CA ARG A 443 -18.56 -14.94 4.34
C ARG A 443 -19.16 -13.58 4.70
N HIS A 444 -20.41 -13.61 5.13
CA HIS A 444 -21.19 -12.42 5.51
C HIS A 444 -21.17 -11.35 4.41
N ILE A 445 -21.64 -11.75 3.22
CA ILE A 445 -21.74 -10.87 2.05
C ILE A 445 -23.05 -10.11 2.10
N GLU A 446 -22.98 -8.78 2.00
CA GLU A 446 -24.11 -7.89 1.79
C GLU A 446 -23.93 -7.13 0.47
N LEU A 447 -24.85 -7.34 -0.48
CA LEU A 447 -24.87 -6.67 -1.78
C LEU A 447 -26.10 -5.77 -1.87
N LYS A 448 -25.88 -4.45 -1.94
CA LYS A 448 -26.95 -3.46 -2.03
C LYS A 448 -27.03 -2.86 -3.43
N ASN A 449 -28.26 -2.74 -3.96
CA ASN A 449 -28.57 -2.29 -5.32
C ASN A 449 -28.09 -3.25 -6.43
N TYR A 450 -27.84 -4.51 -6.09
CA TYR A 450 -27.49 -5.58 -7.04
C TYR A 450 -28.67 -6.53 -7.32
N GLU A 451 -29.87 -6.24 -6.82
CA GLU A 451 -31.06 -7.10 -6.89
C GLU A 451 -31.53 -7.33 -8.33
N ARG A 452 -31.22 -6.39 -9.24
CA ARG A 452 -31.51 -6.52 -10.68
C ARG A 452 -30.40 -7.23 -11.47
N SER A 453 -29.25 -7.50 -10.84
CA SER A 453 -28.17 -8.24 -11.50
C SER A 453 -28.54 -9.71 -11.63
N ILE A 454 -28.40 -10.26 -12.83
CA ILE A 454 -28.66 -11.69 -13.08
C ILE A 454 -27.61 -12.56 -12.38
N LYS A 455 -26.37 -12.07 -12.27
CA LYS A 455 -25.24 -12.84 -11.72
C LYS A 455 -24.24 -11.91 -11.02
N PRO A 456 -24.59 -11.36 -9.84
CA PRO A 456 -23.73 -10.41 -9.13
C PRO A 456 -22.46 -11.05 -8.60
N ILE A 457 -22.45 -12.37 -8.42
CA ILE A 457 -21.28 -13.16 -8.02
C ILE A 457 -20.93 -14.13 -9.14
N ARG A 458 -19.71 -14.00 -9.69
CA ARG A 458 -19.21 -14.87 -10.76
C ARG A 458 -18.05 -15.72 -10.26
N ILE A 459 -18.21 -17.03 -10.40
CA ILE A 459 -17.15 -18.02 -10.19
C ILE A 459 -16.73 -18.56 -11.56
N GLY A 460 -15.44 -18.47 -11.88
CA GLY A 460 -14.86 -18.92 -13.14
C GLY A 460 -14.65 -20.44 -13.18
N LYS A 461 -14.67 -21.04 -14.38
CA LYS A 461 -14.54 -22.50 -14.55
C LYS A 461 -13.19 -23.06 -14.07
N GLU A 462 -12.11 -22.31 -14.25
CA GLU A 462 -10.75 -22.71 -13.87
C GLU A 462 -10.40 -22.36 -12.41
N THR A 463 -11.41 -22.17 -11.55
CA THR A 463 -11.17 -21.92 -10.11
C THR A 463 -11.13 -23.22 -9.33
N GLY A 464 -10.35 -23.23 -8.25
CA GLY A 464 -10.37 -24.30 -7.26
C GLY A 464 -11.60 -24.22 -6.36
N ARG A 465 -11.51 -24.78 -5.15
CA ARG A 465 -12.60 -24.72 -4.17
C ARG A 465 -12.92 -23.27 -3.79
N VAL A 466 -14.20 -22.89 -3.90
CA VAL A 466 -14.74 -21.59 -3.51
C VAL A 466 -15.92 -21.80 -2.56
N GLN A 467 -15.92 -21.11 -1.43
CA GLN A 467 -16.99 -21.13 -0.42
C GLN A 467 -17.57 -19.73 -0.29
N ILE A 468 -18.88 -19.59 -0.52
CA ILE A 468 -19.58 -18.30 -0.45
C ILE A 468 -20.86 -18.51 0.33
N ASP A 469 -21.03 -17.76 1.42
CA ASP A 469 -22.32 -17.66 2.12
C ASP A 469 -22.85 -16.24 1.99
N GLN A 470 -24.11 -16.13 1.59
CA GLN A 470 -24.89 -14.91 1.67
C GLN A 470 -25.59 -14.89 3.04
N LEU A 471 -25.81 -13.70 3.61
CA LEU A 471 -26.74 -13.58 4.74
C LEU A 471 -28.16 -13.89 4.24
N GLU A 472 -28.88 -14.75 4.95
CA GLU A 472 -30.33 -14.99 4.76
C GLU A 472 -31.15 -13.73 5.05
#